data_AF-A0A5H2XQL9-F1
#
_entry.id   AF-A0A5H2XQL9-F1
#
_cell.length_a   1.000
_cell.length_b   1.000
_cell.length_c   1.000
_cell.angle_alpha   90.00
_cell.angle_beta   90.00
_cell.angle_gamma   90.00
#
_symmetry.space_group_name_H-M   'P 1'
#
loop_
_entity.id
_entity.type
_entity.pdbx_description
1 polymer ?
#
loop_
_entity_poly.entity_id
_entity_poly.type
_entity_poly.pdbx_seq_one_letter_code
_entity_poly.pdbx_strand_id
1 'polypeptide(L)'
;MHHLTRAETQMESISASTAINITHSKIGTGDDCISIGDDSHEITVTDVTCGPGHGISIGSLGKYKEEKDVTGIIIKNCTLTNTDNGMRIKTFPDSPSPSTASGIHYEDIIMVNVSNPILIDQ
;
A
#
# COMPACT_ATOMS: atom_id res chain seq x y z
N MET A 1 -15.76 -1.15 11.99
CA MET A 1 -15.53 -1.43 10.56
C MET A 1 -15.79 -0.14 9.80
N HIS A 2 -14.73 0.59 9.47
CA HIS A 2 -14.86 1.77 8.61
C HIS A 2 -14.74 1.31 7.16
N HIS A 3 -15.81 1.45 6.38
CA HIS A 3 -15.79 1.26 4.92
C HIS A 3 -15.47 2.60 4.28
N LEU A 4 -14.33 2.68 3.59
CA LEU A 4 -14.03 3.77 2.67
C LEU A 4 -14.44 3.29 1.28
N THR A 5 -15.57 3.81 0.79
CA THR A 5 -16.11 3.45 -0.53
C THR A 5 -16.19 4.70 -1.37
N ARG A 6 -15.36 4.77 -2.42
CA ARG A 6 -15.20 5.83 -3.43
C ARG A 6 -14.25 6.98 -3.08
N ALA A 7 -12.98 6.81 -3.46
CA ALA A 7 -12.14 7.91 -3.91
C ALA A 7 -12.03 7.84 -5.45
N GLU A 8 -12.33 8.94 -6.15
CA GLU A 8 -12.24 9.00 -7.62
C GLU A 8 -10.94 9.66 -8.13
N THR A 9 -10.13 10.31 -7.27
CA THR A 9 -8.89 10.99 -7.73
C THR A 9 -7.80 11.28 -6.66
N GLN A 10 -7.92 10.83 -5.40
CA GLN A 10 -6.97 11.22 -4.34
C GLN A 10 -6.17 10.03 -3.80
N MET A 11 -4.92 10.27 -3.41
CA MET A 11 -4.07 9.27 -2.74
C MET A 11 -4.69 8.88 -1.40
N GLU A 12 -4.78 7.57 -1.14
CA GLU A 12 -5.20 7.05 0.15
C GLU A 12 -3.97 6.73 1.01
N SER A 13 -3.82 7.46 2.11
CA SER A 13 -2.79 7.21 3.11
C SER A 13 -3.44 6.65 4.37
N ILE A 14 -3.01 5.46 4.79
CA ILE A 14 -3.48 4.76 5.98
C ILE A 14 -2.33 4.68 6.98
N SER A 15 -2.56 5.03 8.24
CA SER A 15 -1.65 4.80 9.36
C SER A 15 -2.47 4.64 10.64
N ALA A 16 -1.92 4.00 11.67
CA ALA A 16 -2.58 3.85 12.98
C ALA A 16 -4.05 3.38 12.87
N SER A 17 -4.27 2.34 12.06
CA SER A 17 -5.60 1.91 11.63
C SER A 17 -5.74 0.40 11.70
N THR A 18 -6.94 -0.09 12.00
CA THR A 18 -7.23 -1.52 12.07
C THR A 18 -8.53 -1.86 11.37
N ALA A 19 -8.57 -2.99 10.65
CA ALA A 19 -9.77 -3.53 10.02
C ALA A 19 -10.43 -2.54 9.02
N ILE A 20 -9.60 -1.99 8.13
CA ILE A 20 -10.01 -1.11 7.04
C ILE A 20 -10.11 -1.92 5.74
N ASN A 21 -11.22 -1.71 5.02
CA ASN A 21 -11.42 -2.26 3.68
C ASN A 21 -11.49 -1.11 2.68
N ILE A 22 -10.53 -1.10 1.74
CA ILE A 22 -10.56 -0.24 0.54
C ILE A 22 -11.05 -1.10 -0.60
N THR A 23 -12.17 -0.70 -1.21
CA THR A 23 -12.79 -1.50 -2.27
C THR A 23 -13.27 -0.63 -3.44
N HIS A 24 -13.32 -1.22 -4.64
CA HIS A 24 -14.02 -0.67 -5.81
C HIS A 24 -13.65 0.78 -6.16
N SER A 25 -12.36 1.13 -6.05
CA SER A 25 -11.87 2.50 -6.23
C SER A 25 -10.97 2.59 -7.46
N LYS A 26 -11.01 3.76 -8.11
CA LYS A 26 -10.10 4.08 -9.22
C LYS A 26 -9.28 5.29 -8.83
N ILE A 27 -7.98 5.08 -8.68
CA ILE A 27 -7.06 6.07 -8.15
C ILE A 27 -5.96 6.29 -9.19
N GLY A 28 -5.83 7.51 -9.69
CA GLY A 28 -4.74 7.93 -10.55
C GLY A 28 -4.15 9.20 -9.97
N THR A 29 -2.92 9.13 -9.50
CA THR A 29 -2.22 10.25 -8.88
C THR A 29 -0.86 10.42 -9.54
N GLY A 30 -0.09 11.41 -9.11
CA GLY A 30 1.33 11.50 -9.45
C GLY A 30 2.23 10.74 -8.45
N ASP A 31 1.65 10.03 -7.49
CA ASP A 31 2.35 9.37 -6.37
C ASP A 31 1.70 8.00 -6.09
N ASP A 32 1.84 7.43 -4.89
CA ASP A 32 1.17 6.19 -4.53
C ASP A 32 -0.36 6.33 -4.72
N CYS A 33 -1.00 5.27 -5.20
CA CYS A 33 -2.46 5.18 -5.15
C CYS A 33 -2.92 4.93 -3.72
N ILE A 34 -2.22 4.01 -3.04
CA ILE A 34 -2.45 3.64 -1.65
C ILE A 34 -1.08 3.52 -0.96
N SER A 35 -0.92 4.18 0.18
CA SER A 35 0.23 4.09 1.07
C SER A 35 -0.23 3.60 2.45
N ILE A 36 0.35 2.49 2.92
CA ILE A 36 0.05 1.88 4.23
C ILE A 36 1.24 2.09 5.15
N GLY A 37 1.12 3.01 6.10
CA GLY A 37 2.11 3.36 7.11
C GLY A 37 2.05 2.51 8.37
N ASP A 38 2.79 2.92 9.39
CA ASP A 38 2.97 2.21 10.66
C ASP A 38 1.67 2.03 11.46
N ASP A 39 1.69 1.10 12.42
CA ASP A 39 0.55 0.79 13.32
C ASP A 39 -0.73 0.41 12.53
N SER A 40 -0.55 -0.21 11.36
CA SER A 40 -1.65 -0.60 10.46
C SER A 40 -1.84 -2.11 10.46
N HIS A 41 -3.07 -2.55 10.79
CA HIS A 41 -3.37 -3.96 10.99
C HIS A 41 -4.64 -4.38 10.23
N GLU A 42 -4.67 -5.59 9.68
CA GLU A 42 -5.87 -6.18 9.07
C GLU A 42 -6.47 -5.28 7.97
N ILE A 43 -5.62 -4.79 7.06
CA ILE A 43 -6.02 -3.92 5.97
C ILE A 43 -6.27 -4.78 4.72
N THR A 44 -7.46 -4.63 4.12
CA THR A 44 -7.78 -5.28 2.84
C THR A 44 -7.97 -4.25 1.74
N VAL A 45 -7.24 -4.41 0.65
CA VAL A 45 -7.41 -3.67 -0.61
C VAL A 45 -7.90 -4.65 -1.67
N THR A 46 -9.09 -4.41 -2.23
CA THR A 46 -9.67 -5.29 -3.26
C THR A 46 -10.37 -4.50 -4.36
N ASP A 47 -10.33 -4.99 -5.59
CA ASP A 47 -11.06 -4.39 -6.71
C ASP A 47 -10.65 -2.93 -6.98
N VAL A 48 -9.36 -2.61 -6.80
CA VAL A 48 -8.81 -1.28 -7.03
C VAL A 48 -8.11 -1.20 -8.38
N THR A 49 -8.41 -0.16 -9.15
CA THR A 49 -7.63 0.23 -10.32
C THR A 49 -6.73 1.40 -9.95
N CYS A 50 -5.41 1.20 -10.02
CA CYS A 50 -4.39 2.18 -9.70
C CYS A 50 -3.62 2.59 -10.96
N GLY A 51 -3.50 3.89 -11.23
CA GLY A 51 -2.71 4.36 -12.36
C GLY A 51 -3.24 5.60 -13.08
N PRO A 52 -2.35 6.48 -13.57
CA PRO A 52 -0.89 6.48 -13.36
C PRO A 52 -0.50 6.79 -11.90
N GLY A 53 0.79 6.64 -11.53
CA GLY A 53 1.31 6.90 -10.18
C GLY A 53 2.50 6.03 -9.77
N HIS A 54 2.82 5.95 -8.48
CA HIS A 54 3.91 5.13 -7.92
C HIS A 54 3.52 3.69 -7.59
N GLY A 55 2.23 3.34 -7.63
CA GLY A 55 1.72 2.00 -7.33
C GLY A 55 1.01 1.90 -5.97
N ILE A 56 1.03 0.70 -5.37
CA ILE A 56 0.54 0.48 -4.01
C ILE A 56 1.72 0.15 -3.10
N SER A 57 1.94 0.98 -2.09
CA SER A 57 3.12 0.94 -1.23
C SER A 57 2.74 0.60 0.22
N ILE A 58 3.51 -0.29 0.85
CA ILE A 58 3.61 -0.40 2.31
C ILE A 58 4.85 0.39 2.73
N GLY A 59 4.63 1.40 3.56
CA GLY A 59 5.61 2.36 4.01
C GLY A 59 5.48 3.74 3.35
N SER A 60 6.44 4.64 3.57
CA SER A 60 7.74 4.34 4.19
C SER A 60 7.67 4.00 5.67
N LEU A 61 8.35 2.92 6.07
CA LEU A 61 8.48 2.46 7.45
C LEU A 61 9.91 2.65 7.98
N GLY A 62 10.04 2.71 9.28
CA GLY A 62 11.30 2.78 10.02
C GLY A 62 11.92 4.17 10.07
N LYS A 63 11.19 5.26 9.80
CA LYS A 63 11.76 6.62 9.81
C LYS A 63 11.87 7.18 11.24
N TYR A 64 10.85 6.93 12.04
CA TYR A 64 10.71 7.49 13.38
C TYR A 64 10.99 6.44 14.45
N LYS A 65 11.35 6.93 15.64
CA LYS A 65 11.52 6.08 16.82
C LYS A 65 10.16 5.60 17.29
N GLU A 66 10.10 4.35 17.72
CA GLU A 66 8.89 3.70 18.26
C GLU A 66 7.75 3.58 17.23
N GLU A 67 8.07 3.54 15.92
CA GLU A 67 7.12 3.07 14.91
C GLU A 67 6.69 1.64 15.23
N LYS A 68 5.40 1.35 15.02
CA LYS A 68 4.81 0.05 15.33
C LYS A 68 4.67 -0.81 14.09
N ASP A 69 4.46 -2.09 14.34
CA ASP A 69 4.35 -3.11 13.31
C ASP A 69 3.20 -2.85 12.33
N VAL A 70 3.36 -3.35 11.10
CA VAL A 70 2.32 -3.44 10.08
C VAL A 70 2.02 -4.91 9.85
N THR A 71 0.78 -5.34 10.05
CA THR A 71 0.45 -6.78 10.03
C THR A 71 -0.86 -7.10 9.33
N GLY A 72 -0.90 -8.21 8.59
CA GLY A 72 -2.16 -8.74 8.04
C GLY A 72 -2.69 -7.85 6.92
N ILE A 73 -1.86 -7.58 5.93
CA ILE A 73 -2.23 -6.77 4.76
C ILE A 73 -2.58 -7.70 3.61
N ILE A 74 -3.77 -7.55 3.06
CA ILE A 74 -4.23 -8.33 1.91
C ILE A 74 -4.52 -7.35 0.77
N ILE A 75 -3.84 -7.52 -0.36
CA ILE A 75 -4.11 -6.75 -1.57
C ILE A 75 -4.43 -7.74 -2.67
N LYS A 76 -5.66 -7.69 -3.19
CA LYS A 76 -6.13 -8.68 -4.16
C LYS A 76 -6.99 -8.09 -5.27
N ASN A 77 -7.07 -8.78 -6.40
CA ASN A 77 -7.91 -8.39 -7.54
C ASN A 77 -7.74 -6.90 -7.92
N CYS A 78 -6.50 -6.45 -8.04
CA CYS A 78 -6.19 -5.06 -8.36
C CYS A 78 -5.55 -4.96 -9.74
N THR A 79 -5.81 -3.85 -10.43
CA THR A 79 -5.19 -3.55 -11.73
C THR A 79 -4.32 -2.31 -11.61
N LEU A 80 -3.03 -2.43 -11.92
CA LEU A 80 -2.08 -1.34 -11.93
C LEU A 80 -1.71 -1.00 -13.38
N THR A 81 -1.85 0.27 -13.78
CA THR A 81 -1.63 0.70 -15.15
C THR A 81 -0.76 1.95 -15.22
N ASN A 82 0.33 1.92 -16.01
CA ASN A 82 1.25 3.06 -16.19
C ASN A 82 1.79 3.60 -14.85
N THR A 83 2.15 2.71 -13.92
CA THR A 83 2.74 3.08 -12.64
C THR A 83 4.25 2.81 -12.60
N ASP A 84 4.97 3.55 -11.76
CA ASP A 84 6.38 3.30 -11.55
C ASP A 84 6.62 1.96 -10.87
N ASN A 85 5.80 1.61 -9.87
CA ASN A 85 5.86 0.32 -9.21
C ASN A 85 4.50 -0.36 -9.23
N GLY A 86 4.51 -1.68 -9.14
CA GLY A 86 3.33 -2.47 -8.89
C GLY A 86 3.07 -2.47 -7.39
N MET A 87 3.51 -3.55 -6.73
CA MET A 87 3.52 -3.64 -5.27
C MET A 87 4.89 -3.19 -4.74
N ARG A 88 4.89 -2.34 -3.72
CA ARG A 88 6.13 -1.86 -3.10
C ARG A 88 6.12 -2.00 -1.58
N ILE A 89 7.25 -2.43 -1.02
CA ILE A 89 7.54 -2.29 0.41
C ILE A 89 8.79 -1.43 0.53
N LYS A 90 8.69 -0.32 1.27
CA LYS A 90 9.76 0.68 1.40
C LYS A 90 10.10 0.95 2.86
N THR A 91 11.33 0.67 3.27
CA THR A 91 11.82 0.96 4.63
C THR A 91 13.02 1.90 4.61
N PHE A 92 13.26 2.61 5.71
CA PHE A 92 14.48 3.39 5.89
C PHE A 92 15.63 2.49 6.39
N PRO A 93 16.86 2.64 5.86
CA PRO A 93 17.99 1.75 6.17
C PRO A 93 18.50 1.90 7.61
N ASP A 94 18.40 3.09 8.19
CA ASP A 94 18.92 3.43 9.53
C ASP A 94 17.78 3.58 10.55
N SER A 95 16.90 2.57 10.62
CA SER A 95 15.73 2.67 11.50
C SER A 95 16.14 2.80 12.98
N PRO A 96 15.63 3.82 13.72
CA PRO A 96 16.07 4.09 15.09
C PRO A 96 15.55 3.09 16.13
N SER A 97 14.61 2.22 15.76
CA SER A 97 14.05 1.16 16.61
C SER A 97 13.45 0.06 15.75
N PRO A 98 13.48 -1.22 16.19
CA PRO A 98 12.92 -2.31 15.40
C PRO A 98 11.39 -2.21 15.29
N SER A 99 10.89 -2.49 14.08
CA SER A 99 9.48 -2.75 13.78
C SER A 99 9.41 -3.79 12.66
N THR A 100 8.23 -4.39 12.48
CA THR A 100 8.02 -5.51 11.56
C THR A 100 6.88 -5.22 10.59
N ALA A 101 7.10 -5.49 9.31
CA ALA A 101 6.04 -5.63 8.31
C ALA A 101 5.85 -7.13 8.02
N SER A 102 4.70 -7.71 8.37
CA SER A 102 4.47 -9.17 8.26
C SER A 102 3.03 -9.55 7.90
N GLY A 103 2.83 -10.79 7.45
CA GLY A 103 1.51 -11.25 7.02
C GLY A 103 0.95 -10.44 5.86
N ILE A 104 1.81 -10.14 4.87
CA ILE A 104 1.45 -9.38 3.66
C ILE A 104 1.19 -10.38 2.54
N HIS A 105 0.03 -10.25 1.90
CA HIS A 105 -0.43 -11.14 0.84
C HIS A 105 -0.87 -10.34 -0.39
N TYR A 106 -0.28 -10.65 -1.54
CA TYR A 106 -0.61 -10.09 -2.85
C TYR A 106 -1.19 -11.20 -3.75
N GLU A 107 -2.37 -10.98 -4.32
CA GLU A 107 -3.07 -12.00 -5.13
C GLU A 107 -3.80 -11.36 -6.31
N ASP A 108 -3.86 -12.03 -7.47
CA ASP A 108 -4.64 -11.58 -8.63
C ASP A 108 -4.36 -10.11 -9.01
N ILE A 109 -3.08 -9.75 -9.13
CA ILE A 109 -2.65 -8.40 -9.50
C ILE A 109 -2.35 -8.35 -10.99
N ILE A 110 -3.12 -7.54 -11.72
CA ILE A 110 -2.89 -7.28 -13.14
C ILE A 110 -1.98 -6.05 -13.25
N MET A 111 -0.89 -6.17 -13.98
CA MET A 111 0.07 -5.07 -14.20
C MET A 111 0.18 -4.76 -15.69
N VAL A 112 -0.18 -3.55 -16.08
CA VAL A 112 -0.17 -3.06 -17.46
C VAL A 112 0.80 -1.89 -17.57
N ASN A 113 1.93 -2.08 -18.27
CA ASN A 113 2.95 -1.04 -18.43
C ASN A 113 3.44 -0.48 -17.07
N VAL A 114 3.69 -1.37 -16.12
CA VAL A 114 4.26 -1.04 -14.81
C VAL A 114 5.78 -1.20 -14.87
N SER A 115 6.55 -0.20 -14.44
CA SER A 115 8.01 -0.21 -14.60
C SER A 115 8.68 -1.24 -13.69
N ASN A 116 8.34 -1.26 -12.39
CA ASN A 116 8.83 -2.23 -11.41
C ASN A 116 7.67 -3.05 -10.83
N PRO A 117 7.37 -4.25 -11.35
CA PRO A 117 6.22 -5.05 -10.90
C PRO A 117 6.14 -5.26 -9.39
N ILE A 118 7.26 -5.66 -8.78
CA ILE A 118 7.39 -5.79 -7.32
C ILE A 118 8.73 -5.18 -6.94
N LEU A 119 8.73 -4.27 -5.96
CA LEU A 119 9.93 -3.64 -5.42
C LEU A 119 9.92 -3.73 -3.88
N ILE A 120 10.95 -4.34 -3.32
CA ILE A 120 11.20 -4.32 -1.88
C ILE A 120 12.53 -3.63 -1.69
N ASP A 121 12.50 -2.42 -1.13
CA ASP A 121 13.67 -1.62 -0.83
C ASP A 121 13.79 -1.36 0.68
N GLN A 122 15.00 -1.60 1.20
CA GLN A 122 15.35 -1.39 2.62
C GLN A 122 16.59 -0.54 2.73
#